data_AF-A0A4Q5QZ01-F1
#
_entry.id   AF-A0A4Q5QZ01-F1
#
_cell.length_a   1.000
_cell.length_b   1.000
_cell.length_c   1.000
_cell.angle_alpha   90.00
_cell.angle_beta   90.00
_cell.angle_gamma   90.00
#
_symmetry.space_group_name_H-M   'P 1'
#
loop_
_entity.id
_entity.type
_entity.pdbx_description
1 polymer ?
#
loop_
_entity_poly.entity_id
_entity_poly.type
_entity_poly.pdbx_seq_one_letter_code
_entity_poly.pdbx_strand_id
1 'polypeptide(L)' 'NIYGNTPLWIAVFNSKGKYEMVDLLLSYHANPHSLNDAGNTPLKFATTIDDKILIKKLTQTTTNH' A
#
# COMPACT_ATOMS: atom_id res chain seq x y z
N ASN A 1 -12.13 2.84 11.84
CA ASN A 1 -11.00 3.67 11.35
C ASN A 1 -11.51 5.05 11.05
N ILE A 2 -10.87 6.07 11.61
CA ILE A 2 -11.32 7.48 11.60
C ILE A 2 -10.90 8.28 10.34
N TYR A 3 -10.31 7.64 9.32
CA TYR A 3 -9.80 8.29 8.10
C TYR A 3 -9.94 7.44 6.82
N GLY A 4 -10.82 6.43 6.80
CA GLY A 4 -10.98 5.56 5.62
C GLY A 4 -9.72 4.76 5.24
N ASN A 5 -8.71 4.76 6.11
CA ASN A 5 -7.47 4.03 5.85
C ASN A 5 -7.76 2.53 5.77
N THR A 6 -7.46 1.95 4.61
CA THR A 6 -7.49 0.50 4.43
C THR A 6 -6.40 -0.15 5.28
N PRO A 7 -6.55 -1.45 5.62
CA PRO A 7 -5.49 -2.19 6.31
C PRO A 7 -4.14 -2.07 5.58
N LEU A 8 -4.17 -2.09 4.25
CA LEU A 8 -2.99 -1.90 3.42
C LEU A 8 -2.39 -0.50 3.58
N TRP A 9 -3.21 0.56 3.64
CA TRP A 9 -2.72 1.92 3.88
C TRP A 9 -1.96 2.01 5.21
N ILE A 10 -2.49 1.41 6.28
CA ILE A 10 -1.86 1.43 7.60
C ILE A 10 -0.53 0.68 7.58
N ALA A 11 -0.47 -0.46 6.89
CA ALA A 11 0.76 -1.23 6.73
C ALA A 11 1.82 -0.47 5.93
N VAL A 12 1.43 0.18 4.83
CA VAL A 12 2.32 1.02 4.00
C VAL A 12 2.81 2.24 4.78
N PHE A 13 1.95 2.91 5.54
CA PHE A 13 2.32 4.07 6.35
C PHE A 13 3.28 3.70 7.50
N ASN A 14 3.13 2.52 8.08
CA ASN A 14 4.02 2.02 9.16
C ASN A 14 5.18 1.16 8.66
N SER A 15 5.25 0.91 7.35
CA SER A 15 6.30 0.14 6.69
C SER A 15 7.58 0.99 6.64
N LYS A 16 8.30 1.05 7.77
CA LYS A 16 9.62 1.69 7.86
C LYS A 16 10.70 0.76 7.27
N GLY A 17 10.55 0.38 6.01
CA GLY A 17 11.36 -0.63 5.32
C GLY A 17 10.99 -2.09 5.65
N LYS A 18 9.93 -2.31 6.43
CA LYS A 18 9.41 -3.64 6.79
C LYS A 18 8.13 -3.92 6.02
N TYR A 19 8.26 -4.63 4.91
CA TYR A 19 7.17 -4.88 3.98
C TYR A 19 6.40 -6.18 4.24
N GLU A 20 6.72 -6.94 5.29
CA GLU A 20 6.08 -8.23 5.57
C GLU A 20 4.56 -8.11 5.71
N MET A 21 4.09 -7.05 6.39
CA MET A 21 2.67 -6.75 6.52
C MET A 21 2.04 -6.31 5.20
N VAL A 22 2.81 -5.59 4.37
CA VAL A 22 2.37 -5.17 3.04
C VAL A 22 2.21 -6.41 2.16
N ASP A 23 3.21 -7.29 2.10
CA ASP A 23 3.19 -8.54 1.33
C ASP A 23 2.06 -9.47 1.79
N LEU A 24 1.85 -9.59 3.11
CA LEU A 24 0.76 -10.38 3.66
C LEU A 24 -0.60 -9.85 3.18
N LEU A 25 -0.86 -8.55 3.33
CA LEU A 25 -2.12 -7.95 2.90
C LEU A 25 -2.32 -8.05 1.39
N LEU A 26 -1.25 -7.84 0.62
CA LEU A 26 -1.24 -8.03 -0.82
C LEU A 26 -1.57 -9.48 -1.22
N SER A 27 -1.10 -10.48 -0.47
CA SER A 27 -1.47 -11.89 -0.68
C SER A 27 -2.95 -12.17 -0.44
N TYR A 28 -3.62 -11.35 0.37
CA TYR A 28 -5.07 -11.38 0.59
C TYR A 28 -5.85 -10.51 -0.42
N HIS A 29 -5.26 -10.18 -1.58
CA HIS A 29 -5.87 -9.34 -2.61
C HIS A 29 -6.23 -7.93 -2.12
N ALA A 30 -5.47 -7.39 -1.16
CA ALA A 30 -5.68 -6.02 -0.73
C ALA A 30 -5.43 -5.05 -1.89
N ASN A 31 -6.36 -4.11 -2.11
CA ASN A 31 -6.30 -3.20 -3.24
C ASN A 31 -5.35 -2.02 -2.96
N PRO A 32 -4.21 -1.90 -3.66
CA PRO A 32 -3.26 -0.78 -3.50
C PRO A 32 -3.75 0.53 -4.10
N HIS A 33 -4.85 0.51 -4.86
CA HIS A 33 -5.50 1.67 -5.47
C HIS A 33 -6.68 2.21 -4.65
N SER A 34 -7.02 1.59 -3.52
CA SER A 34 -8.06 2.12 -2.65
C SER A 34 -7.69 3.48 -2.08
N LEU A 35 -8.61 4.43 -2.20
CA LEU A 35 -8.50 5.76 -1.64
C LEU A 35 -8.85 5.72 -0.15
N ASN A 36 -8.10 6.46 0.66
CA ASN A 36 -8.53 6.81 2.01
C ASN A 36 -9.43 8.07 2.01
N ASP A 37 -9.89 8.51 3.17
CA ASP A 37 -10.77 9.69 3.29
C ASP A 37 -10.08 10.99 2.86
N ALA A 38 -8.74 11.01 2.80
CA ALA A 38 -7.95 12.12 2.28
C ALA A 38 -7.73 12.05 0.76
N GLY A 39 -8.33 11.09 0.05
CA GLY A 39 -8.18 10.90 -1.39
C GLY A 39 -6.80 10.39 -1.81
N ASN A 40 -6.04 9.77 -0.89
CA ASN A 40 -4.71 9.23 -1.17
C ASN A 40 -4.75 7.70 -1.22
N THR A 41 -4.02 7.13 -2.17
CA THR A 41 -3.80 5.68 -2.26
C THR A 41 -2.49 5.29 -1.57
N PRO A 42 -2.38 4.04 -1.07
CA PRO A 42 -1.12 3.50 -0.58
C PRO A 42 0.02 3.65 -1.60
N LEU A 43 -0.28 3.44 -2.90
CA LEU A 43 0.69 3.61 -3.98
C LEU A 43 1.15 5.07 -4.12
N LYS A 44 0.22 6.04 -4.06
CA LYS A 44 0.55 7.47 -4.13
C LYS A 44 1.51 7.87 -3.01
N PHE A 45 1.25 7.40 -1.80
CA PHE A 45 2.12 7.65 -0.65
C PHE A 45 3.53 7.07 -0.87
N ALA A 46 3.62 5.81 -1.32
CA ALA A 46 4.90 5.16 -1.63
C ALA A 46 5.72 5.94 -2.67
N THR A 47 5.06 6.50 -3.69
CA THR A 47 5.70 7.40 -4.66
C THR A 47 6.15 8.72 -4.04
N THR A 48 5.35 9.31 -3.15
CA THR A 48 5.71 10.58 -2.49
C THR A 48 6.97 10.45 -1.62
N ILE A 49 7.18 9.30 -0.99
CA ILE A 49 8.38 9.04 -0.18
C ILE A 49 9.56 8.46 -0.98
N ASP A 50 9.43 8.33 -2.31
CA ASP A 50 10.39 7.70 -3.24
C ASP A 50 10.84 6.29 -2.82
N ASP A 51 9.93 5.51 -2.22
CA ASP A 51 10.23 4.16 -1.79
C ASP A 51 10.03 3.17 -2.95
N LYS A 52 11.10 3.00 -3.73
CA LYS A 52 11.10 2.14 -4.93
C LYS A 52 10.73 0.69 -4.64
N ILE A 53 11.08 0.16 -3.46
CA ILE A 53 10.75 -1.23 -3.10
C ILE A 53 9.25 -1.34 -2.86
N LEU A 54 8.68 -0.39 -2.11
CA LEU A 54 7.26 -0.34 -1.81
C LEU A 54 6.42 -0.10 -3.07
N ILE A 55 6.84 0.82 -3.94
CA ILE A 55 6.22 1.07 -5.25
C ILE A 55 6.22 -0.21 -6.08
N LYS A 56 7.35 -0.93 -6.12
CA LYS A 56 7.45 -2.19 -6.87
C LYS A 56 6.48 -3.24 -6.31
N LYS A 57 6.41 -3.42 -5.00
CA LYS A 57 5.49 -4.38 -4.36
C LYS A 57 4.02 -4.06 -4.67
N LEU A 58 3.64 -2.80 -4.55
CA LEU A 58 2.26 -2.34 -4.78
C LEU A 58 1.85 -2.36 -6.26
N THR A 59 2.80 -2.27 -7.19
CA THR A 59 2.54 -2.35 -8.65
C THR A 59 2.57 -3.78 -9.18
N GLN A 60 3.40 -4.67 -8.59
CA GLN A 60 3.50 -6.07 -9.01
C GLN A 60 2.22 -6.87 -8.76
N THR A 61 1.40 -6.52 -7.76
CA THR A 61 0.13 -7.21 -7.51
C THR A 61 -0.93 -7.00 -8.58
N THR A 62 -0.84 -5.92 -9.36
CA THR A 62 -1.81 -5.65 -10.43
C THR A 62 -1.44 -6.39 -11.73
N THR A 63 -0.25 -7.01 -11.79
CA THR A 63 0.30 -7.63 -13.01
C THR A 63 0.43 -9.15 -12.93
N ASN A 64 -0.27 -9.81 -12.00
CA ASN A 64 -0.42 -11.27 -12.02
C ASN A 64 -1.74 -11.62 -12.71
N HIS A 65 -1.61 -11.89 -14.02
CA HIS A 65 -2.52 -12.50 -15.02
C HIS A 65 -4.00 -12.71 -14.69
#